data_AF-A0A2V6TF40-F1
#
_entry.id   AF-A0A2V6TF40-F1
#
_cell.length_a   1.000
_cell.length_b   1.000
_cell.length_c   1.000
_cell.angle_alpha   90.00
_cell.angle_beta   90.00
_cell.angle_gamma   90.00
#
_symmetry.space_group_name_H-M   'P 1'
#
loop_
_entity.id
_entity.type
_entity.pdbx_description
1 polymer ?
#
loop_
_entity_poly.entity_id
_entity_poly.type
_entity_poly.pdbx_seq_one_letter_code
_entity_poly.pdbx_strand_id
1 'polypeptide(L)'
;MGTGRYTTKGRAKRIQLDYFKQLHPFRRWKLILSVAAPVLAALVLAGFALRGNQRIYNSGPVSTAHAMFGAQCGSCHVPTAGLAGAGGFLLKPSDQSCSACHAGPIHHENQVGPQTCTSCHVEHQGRAELAALPDRHCTRCHADLVTKDGRPSQFATKVTSFDRGHPEFAVTVKDNAQSRRIRLDQTAELKDTSQIRLNHETHLQTDLRGVEKLPDMRGLVRSDKGLALGCTYCHETDDRRAQIKPIAYARHCVACHSLDFDTAFPPVPHDRPILVHAFLRTTVTEAFEKCRAGSPGGAATSPAARTLRRQCAALKLAKA
;
A
#
# COMPACT_ATOMS: atom_id res chain seq x y z
N MET A 1 -37.32 24.05 -58.86
CA MET A 1 -36.57 24.82 -57.84
C MET A 1 -35.11 24.82 -58.23
N GLY A 2 -34.61 25.96 -58.73
CA GLY A 2 -33.34 26.08 -59.45
C GLY A 2 -32.11 25.99 -58.53
N THR A 3 -31.19 25.11 -58.89
CA THR A 3 -29.86 24.98 -58.30
C THR A 3 -29.01 26.20 -58.69
N GLY A 4 -28.85 27.13 -57.74
CA GLY A 4 -27.98 28.29 -57.89
C GLY A 4 -26.53 27.86 -58.10
N ARG A 5 -26.10 27.78 -59.36
CA ARG A 5 -24.72 27.47 -59.77
C ARG A 5 -23.76 28.41 -59.06
N TYR A 6 -22.92 27.87 -58.17
CA TYR A 6 -21.75 28.54 -57.62
C TYR A 6 -20.77 28.84 -58.77
N THR A 7 -20.87 30.04 -59.36
CA THR A 7 -19.98 30.46 -60.45
C THR A 7 -18.65 30.96 -59.90
N THR A 8 -17.54 30.61 -60.55
CA THR A 8 -16.20 31.14 -60.26
C THR A 8 -16.17 32.67 -60.22
N LYS A 9 -16.97 33.33 -61.07
CA LYS A 9 -17.18 34.79 -61.07
C LYS A 9 -17.83 35.31 -59.77
N GLY A 10 -18.81 34.60 -59.20
CA GLY A 10 -19.43 34.97 -57.93
C GLY A 10 -18.50 34.82 -56.72
N ARG A 11 -17.54 33.89 -56.80
CA ARG A 11 -16.47 33.72 -55.79
C ARG A 11 -15.41 34.82 -55.91
N ALA A 12 -15.02 35.18 -57.13
CA ALA A 12 -14.05 36.24 -57.41
C ALA A 12 -14.51 37.62 -56.90
N LYS A 13 -15.81 37.95 -56.99
CA LYS A 13 -16.35 39.22 -56.46
C LYS A 13 -16.26 39.37 -54.94
N ARG A 14 -16.12 38.28 -54.17
CA ARG A 14 -15.97 38.34 -52.69
C ARG A 14 -14.53 38.53 -52.24
N ILE A 15 -13.57 38.38 -53.15
CA ILE A 15 -12.16 38.56 -52.87
C ILE A 15 -11.88 40.05 -53.09
N GLN A 16 -11.63 40.79 -52.01
CA GLN A 16 -11.25 42.20 -52.07
C GLN A 16 -9.98 42.35 -52.92
N LEU A 17 -10.02 43.14 -54.00
CA LEU A 17 -8.91 43.37 -54.93
C LEU A 17 -7.71 44.08 -54.28
N ASP A 18 -7.86 44.57 -53.05
CA ASP A 18 -6.86 45.22 -52.23
C ASP A 18 -6.38 44.33 -51.07
N TYR A 19 -6.72 43.03 -51.06
CA TYR A 19 -6.27 42.09 -50.03
C TYR A 19 -4.73 42.00 -49.91
N PHE A 20 -4.01 42.39 -50.96
CA PHE A 20 -2.54 42.46 -50.98
C PHE A 20 -1.99 43.69 -50.24
N LYS A 21 -2.78 44.76 -50.12
CA LYS A 21 -2.37 46.04 -49.51
C LYS A 21 -2.51 46.03 -48.00
N GLN A 22 -3.37 45.16 -47.44
CA GLN A 22 -3.59 45.04 -46.00
C GLN A 22 -3.49 43.58 -45.56
N LEU A 23 -2.55 43.28 -44.67
CA LEU A 23 -2.45 41.95 -44.05
C LEU A 23 -3.73 41.65 -43.26
N HIS A 24 -4.49 40.63 -43.71
CA HIS A 24 -5.68 40.14 -43.01
C HIS A 24 -5.39 39.93 -41.51
N PRO A 25 -6.30 40.31 -40.58
CA PRO A 25 -6.07 40.22 -39.13
C PRO A 25 -5.55 38.85 -38.70
N PHE A 26 -6.12 37.78 -39.26
CA PHE A 26 -5.68 36.40 -39.00
C PHE A 26 -4.20 36.14 -39.36
N ARG A 27 -3.69 36.71 -40.47
CA ARG A 27 -2.28 36.54 -40.87
C ARG A 27 -1.34 37.35 -39.96
N ARG A 28 -1.76 38.54 -39.52
CA ARG A 28 -1.01 39.34 -38.53
C ARG A 28 -0.93 38.61 -37.20
N TRP A 29 -2.07 38.12 -36.70
CA TRP A 29 -2.12 37.34 -35.46
C TRP A 29 -1.31 36.05 -35.56
N LYS A 30 -1.37 35.34 -36.70
CA LYS A 30 -0.52 34.18 -36.95
C LYS A 30 0.97 34.53 -36.84
N LEU A 31 1.41 35.59 -37.52
CA LEU A 31 2.81 36.04 -37.46
C LEU A 31 3.22 36.45 -36.03
N ILE A 32 2.39 37.24 -35.35
CA ILE A 32 2.62 37.71 -33.99
C ILE A 32 2.74 36.52 -33.04
N LEU A 33 1.80 35.57 -33.07
CA LEU A 33 1.83 34.39 -32.20
C LEU A 33 3.00 33.46 -32.54
N SER A 34 3.35 33.30 -33.81
CA SER A 34 4.51 32.50 -34.24
C SER A 34 5.85 33.05 -33.75
N VAL A 35 5.95 34.35 -33.43
CA VAL A 35 7.15 34.97 -32.85
C VAL A 35 7.02 35.10 -31.33
N ALA A 36 5.88 35.58 -30.83
CA ALA A 36 5.67 35.84 -29.41
C ALA A 36 5.70 34.56 -28.57
N ALA A 37 5.15 33.44 -29.05
CA ALA A 37 5.14 32.19 -28.32
C ALA A 37 6.57 31.62 -28.08
N PRO A 38 7.45 31.47 -29.10
CA PRO A 38 8.82 30.99 -28.85
C PRO A 38 9.66 32.00 -28.07
N VAL A 39 9.48 33.30 -28.27
CA VAL A 39 10.16 34.32 -27.45
C VAL A 39 9.77 34.21 -25.98
N LEU A 40 8.47 34.08 -25.69
CA LEU A 40 7.98 33.88 -24.32
C LEU A 40 8.53 32.58 -23.72
N ALA A 41 8.53 31.49 -24.47
CA ALA A 41 9.10 30.21 -24.04
C ALA A 41 10.61 30.34 -23.73
N ALA A 42 11.37 31.01 -24.60
CA ALA A 42 12.79 31.27 -24.39
C ALA A 42 13.06 32.14 -23.15
N LEU A 43 12.25 33.19 -22.93
CA LEU A 43 12.33 34.02 -21.73
C LEU A 43 12.04 33.24 -20.45
N VAL A 44 11.02 32.37 -20.47
CA VAL A 44 10.71 31.48 -19.34
C VAL A 44 11.88 30.53 -19.06
N LEU A 45 12.41 29.85 -20.08
CA LEU A 45 13.56 28.95 -19.96
C LEU A 45 14.81 29.67 -19.43
N ALA A 46 15.10 30.87 -19.95
CA ALA A 46 16.19 31.71 -19.45
C ALA A 46 15.98 32.08 -17.97
N GLY A 47 14.75 32.43 -17.58
CA GLY A 47 14.41 32.71 -16.18
C GLY A 47 14.64 31.52 -15.24
N PHE A 48 14.34 30.29 -15.67
CA PHE A 48 14.65 29.07 -14.91
C PHE A 48 16.16 28.82 -14.82
N ALA A 49 16.88 28.97 -15.94
CA ALA A 49 18.33 28.79 -15.99
C ALA A 49 19.07 29.79 -15.09
N LEU A 50 18.70 31.08 -15.13
CA LEU A 50 19.28 32.13 -14.30
C LEU A 50 19.04 31.92 -12.80
N ARG A 51 17.95 31.26 -12.42
CA ARG A 51 17.65 30.89 -11.02
C ARG A 51 18.28 29.56 -10.58
N GLY A 52 19.01 28.87 -11.47
CA GLY A 52 19.56 27.54 -11.20
C GLY A 52 18.49 26.46 -10.94
N ASN A 53 17.24 26.68 -11.34
CA ASN A 53 16.14 25.76 -11.09
C ASN A 53 15.94 24.81 -12.27
N GLN A 54 16.37 23.55 -12.11
CA GLN A 54 16.37 22.56 -13.19
C GLN A 54 15.07 21.73 -13.25
N ARG A 55 14.03 22.11 -12.51
CA ARG A 55 12.77 21.34 -12.42
C ARG A 55 12.07 21.15 -13.77
N ILE A 56 12.24 22.08 -14.71
CA ILE A 56 11.65 21.98 -16.05
C ILE A 56 12.25 20.86 -16.91
N TYR A 57 13.45 20.41 -16.57
CA TYR A 57 14.15 19.32 -17.27
C TYR A 57 13.90 17.95 -16.62
N ASN A 58 13.02 17.90 -15.63
CA ASN A 58 12.79 16.69 -14.86
C ASN A 58 11.85 15.73 -15.62
N SER A 59 12.32 14.52 -15.92
CA SER A 59 11.53 13.46 -16.59
C SER A 59 10.33 12.98 -15.76
N GLY A 60 10.33 13.25 -14.45
CA GLY A 60 9.27 12.94 -13.51
C GLY A 60 9.68 13.32 -12.08
N PRO A 61 8.74 13.56 -11.16
CA PRO A 61 9.08 13.93 -9.79
C PRO A 61 10.06 12.92 -9.18
N VAL A 62 11.03 13.41 -8.40
CA VAL A 62 11.86 12.50 -7.59
C VAL A 62 11.05 11.95 -6.42
N SER A 63 11.55 10.90 -5.78
CA SER A 63 10.95 10.25 -4.64
C SER A 63 10.71 11.22 -3.50
N THR A 64 9.72 10.93 -2.66
CA THR A 64 9.36 11.79 -1.52
C THR A 64 10.56 12.02 -0.60
N ALA A 65 11.41 11.00 -0.42
CA ALA A 65 12.61 11.06 0.40
C ALA A 65 13.70 11.98 -0.19
N HIS A 66 13.65 12.25 -1.50
CA HIS A 66 14.64 13.05 -2.23
C HIS A 66 14.07 14.38 -2.75
N ALA A 67 12.80 14.67 -2.44
CA ALA A 67 12.08 15.83 -2.97
C ALA A 67 12.76 17.18 -2.69
N MET A 68 13.53 17.28 -1.60
CA MET A 68 14.25 18.51 -1.22
C MET A 68 15.30 18.95 -2.25
N PHE A 69 15.85 18.03 -3.05
CA PHE A 69 16.83 18.34 -4.09
C PHE A 69 16.33 18.04 -5.51
N GLY A 70 15.02 17.84 -5.70
CA GLY A 70 14.42 17.51 -7.01
C GLY A 70 14.54 18.60 -8.11
N ALA A 71 15.13 19.75 -7.80
CA ALA A 71 15.47 20.82 -8.76
C ALA A 71 16.99 20.99 -8.99
N GLN A 72 17.82 20.17 -8.34
CA GLN A 72 19.28 20.22 -8.33
C GLN A 72 19.82 18.92 -8.94
N CYS A 73 19.77 18.76 -10.27
CA CYS A 73 20.16 17.51 -10.91
C CYS A 73 21.62 17.13 -10.60
N GLY A 74 22.49 18.12 -10.39
CA GLY A 74 23.89 17.94 -10.01
C GLY A 74 24.11 17.22 -8.68
N SER A 75 23.09 17.08 -7.83
CA SER A 75 23.18 16.29 -6.59
C SER A 75 23.33 14.79 -6.86
N CYS A 76 22.87 14.31 -8.02
CA CYS A 76 23.00 12.91 -8.43
C CYS A 76 23.78 12.77 -9.74
N HIS A 77 23.51 13.64 -10.71
CA HIS A 77 24.09 13.65 -12.05
C HIS A 77 25.40 14.43 -12.06
N VAL A 78 26.49 13.77 -11.67
CA VAL A 78 27.82 14.37 -11.52
C VAL A 78 28.72 14.06 -12.73
N PRO A 79 29.63 14.97 -13.11
CA PRO A 79 30.57 14.71 -14.20
C PRO A 79 31.49 13.55 -13.82
N THR A 80 31.57 12.53 -14.67
CA THR A 80 32.68 11.58 -14.65
C THR A 80 33.92 12.28 -15.19
N ALA A 81 35.10 11.98 -14.64
CA ALA A 81 36.36 12.64 -14.99
C ALA A 81 36.53 12.80 -16.51
N GLY A 82 36.60 14.05 -17.00
CA GLY A 82 36.82 14.38 -18.42
C GLY A 82 35.77 15.27 -19.09
N LEU A 83 34.58 15.46 -18.51
CA LEU A 83 33.52 16.32 -19.06
C LEU A 83 33.25 17.55 -18.17
N ALA A 84 34.30 18.30 -17.85
CA ALA A 84 34.19 19.57 -17.15
C ALA A 84 33.40 20.58 -18.01
N GLY A 85 32.11 20.77 -17.72
CA GLY A 85 31.25 21.77 -18.38
C GLY A 85 29.83 21.30 -18.72
N ALA A 86 29.60 19.99 -18.82
CA ALA A 86 28.24 19.45 -18.95
C ALA A 86 27.63 19.30 -17.55
N GLY A 87 26.84 20.26 -17.10
CA GLY A 87 26.20 20.23 -15.78
C GLY A 87 24.80 19.62 -15.81
N GLY A 88 24.50 18.73 -14.87
CA GLY A 88 23.12 18.31 -14.56
C GLY A 88 22.58 17.18 -15.43
N PHE A 89 21.34 17.31 -15.90
CA PHE A 89 20.51 16.23 -16.47
C PHE A 89 21.13 15.42 -17.63
N LEU A 90 22.16 15.95 -18.29
CA LEU A 90 22.88 15.29 -19.39
C LEU A 90 23.84 14.20 -18.91
N LEU A 91 24.21 14.22 -17.63
CA LEU A 91 25.13 13.26 -17.04
C LEU A 91 24.39 12.03 -16.51
N LYS A 92 25.12 10.97 -16.16
CA LYS A 92 24.54 9.82 -15.46
C LYS A 92 24.65 10.00 -13.96
N PRO A 93 23.70 9.47 -13.17
CA PRO A 93 23.85 9.41 -11.73
C PRO A 93 25.00 8.47 -11.34
N SER A 94 25.70 8.80 -10.25
CA SER A 94 26.79 7.96 -9.72
C SER A 94 26.43 7.37 -8.36
N ASP A 95 26.90 6.15 -8.07
CA ASP A 95 26.71 5.52 -6.76
C ASP A 95 27.38 6.31 -5.64
N GLN A 96 28.48 7.01 -5.95
CA GLN A 96 29.18 7.87 -4.99
C GLN A 96 28.32 9.06 -4.54
N SER A 97 27.50 9.61 -5.44
CA SER A 97 26.54 10.66 -5.11
C SER A 97 25.47 10.16 -4.14
N CYS A 98 25.03 8.90 -4.30
CA CYS A 98 24.07 8.28 -3.40
C CYS A 98 24.70 7.99 -2.03
N SER A 99 25.91 7.41 -2.03
CA SER A 99 26.60 6.97 -0.81
C SER A 99 27.16 8.11 0.03
N ALA A 100 27.25 9.32 -0.53
CA ALA A 100 27.65 10.53 0.20
C ALA A 100 26.71 10.87 1.38
N CYS A 101 25.43 10.47 1.29
CA CYS A 101 24.45 10.69 2.37
C CYS A 101 24.11 9.42 3.14
N HIS A 102 24.00 8.27 2.45
CA HIS A 102 23.64 7.01 3.08
C HIS A 102 24.51 5.87 2.55
N ALA A 103 25.21 5.19 3.46
CA ALA A 103 25.91 3.97 3.11
C ALA A 103 24.90 2.89 2.70
N GLY A 104 24.93 2.51 1.42
CA GLY A 104 24.16 1.38 0.92
C GLY A 104 24.78 0.07 1.39
N PRO A 105 24.01 -0.87 1.96
CA PRO A 105 24.54 -2.20 2.25
C PRO A 105 24.88 -2.91 0.95
N ILE A 106 25.78 -3.89 1.02
CA ILE A 106 25.88 -4.88 -0.04
C ILE A 106 24.53 -5.61 -0.18
N HIS A 107 24.11 -5.92 -1.40
CA HIS A 107 22.85 -6.64 -1.61
C HIS A 107 22.89 -8.03 -0.97
N HIS A 108 24.00 -8.75 -1.16
CA HIS A 108 24.30 -10.02 -0.48
C HIS A 108 25.82 -10.27 -0.49
N GLU A 109 26.34 -10.99 0.51
CA GLU A 109 27.78 -11.36 0.58
C GLU A 109 28.29 -12.17 -0.62
N ASN A 110 27.39 -12.94 -1.24
CA ASN A 110 27.67 -13.85 -2.36
C ASN A 110 27.25 -13.29 -3.73
N GLN A 111 26.95 -11.99 -3.83
CA GLN A 111 26.57 -11.33 -5.09
C GLN A 111 27.69 -11.39 -6.14
N VAL A 112 27.33 -11.56 -7.42
CA VAL A 112 28.28 -11.47 -8.54
C VAL A 112 28.51 -10.01 -8.89
N GLY A 113 29.56 -9.44 -8.30
CA GLY A 113 29.98 -8.06 -8.49
C GLY A 113 29.07 -7.03 -7.79
N PRO A 114 29.56 -5.79 -7.62
CA PRO A 114 28.78 -4.70 -7.04
C PRO A 114 27.62 -4.33 -7.96
N GLN A 115 26.43 -4.16 -7.39
CA GLN A 115 25.27 -3.60 -8.09
C GLN A 115 25.27 -2.08 -7.93
N THR A 116 24.89 -1.36 -8.99
CA THR A 116 24.74 0.10 -8.89
C THR A 116 23.45 0.46 -8.15
N CYS A 117 23.44 1.56 -7.41
CA CYS A 117 22.28 2.01 -6.64
C CYS A 117 21.04 2.14 -7.54
N THR A 118 21.24 2.70 -8.74
CA THR A 118 20.19 2.94 -9.74
C THR A 118 19.68 1.70 -10.46
N SER A 119 20.34 0.55 -10.30
CA SER A 119 19.84 -0.71 -10.87
C SER A 119 18.60 -1.23 -10.16
N CYS A 120 18.44 -0.89 -8.87
CA CYS A 120 17.29 -1.25 -8.05
C CYS A 120 16.51 -0.01 -7.58
N HIS A 121 17.20 1.05 -7.15
CA HIS A 121 16.56 2.27 -6.65
C HIS A 121 16.32 3.24 -7.81
N VAL A 122 15.18 3.04 -8.49
CA VAL A 122 14.78 3.86 -9.63
C VAL A 122 14.19 5.19 -9.15
N GLU A 123 14.79 6.29 -9.61
CA GLU A 123 14.33 7.64 -9.34
C GLU A 123 13.49 8.20 -10.51
N HIS A 124 12.89 9.38 -10.33
CA HIS A 124 12.00 10.06 -11.30
C HIS A 124 10.64 9.40 -11.52
N GLN A 125 10.25 8.50 -10.62
CA GLN A 125 8.93 7.86 -10.61
C GLN A 125 7.99 8.44 -9.54
N GLY A 126 8.43 9.49 -8.83
CA GLY A 126 7.65 10.22 -7.85
C GLY A 126 7.27 9.40 -6.64
N ARG A 127 5.96 9.30 -6.40
CA ARG A 127 5.39 8.48 -5.33
C ARG A 127 5.29 7.00 -5.69
N ALA A 128 5.84 6.57 -6.83
CA ALA A 128 6.00 5.15 -7.07
C ALA A 128 6.84 4.58 -5.91
N GLU A 129 6.21 3.73 -5.12
CA GLU A 129 6.89 2.97 -4.09
C GLU A 129 8.03 2.20 -4.75
N LEU A 130 9.19 2.11 -4.11
CA LEU A 130 10.22 1.14 -4.53
C LEU A 130 9.62 -0.28 -4.69
N ALA A 131 8.56 -0.59 -3.95
CA ALA A 131 7.81 -1.85 -4.08
C ALA A 131 7.03 -2.02 -5.40
N ALA A 132 6.85 -0.97 -6.20
CA ALA A 132 6.16 -1.02 -7.50
C ALA A 132 7.14 -1.19 -8.67
N LEU A 133 8.30 -1.81 -8.43
CA LEU A 133 9.24 -2.21 -9.49
C LEU A 133 8.65 -3.40 -10.27
N PRO A 134 8.63 -3.37 -11.61
CA PRO A 134 8.21 -4.53 -12.38
C PRO A 134 9.25 -5.64 -12.24
N ASP A 135 8.79 -6.89 -12.20
CA ASP A 135 9.57 -8.13 -11.98
C ASP A 135 10.92 -8.15 -12.70
N ARG A 136 10.98 -7.65 -13.94
CA ARG A 136 12.20 -7.53 -14.75
C ARG A 136 13.41 -6.91 -14.04
N HIS A 137 13.20 -6.02 -13.06
CA HIS A 137 14.30 -5.42 -12.30
C HIS A 137 14.96 -6.44 -11.36
N CYS A 138 14.15 -7.26 -10.70
CA CYS A 138 14.62 -8.31 -9.81
C CYS A 138 15.17 -9.49 -10.62
N THR A 139 14.45 -9.90 -11.66
CA THR A 139 14.72 -11.13 -12.40
C THR A 139 15.95 -11.01 -13.32
N ARG A 140 16.42 -9.79 -13.63
CA ARG A 140 17.71 -9.60 -14.34
C ARG A 140 18.87 -10.32 -13.66
N CYS A 141 18.85 -10.42 -12.33
CA CYS A 141 19.87 -11.12 -11.56
C CYS A 141 19.33 -12.39 -10.88
N HIS A 142 18.03 -12.48 -10.59
CA HIS A 142 17.44 -13.61 -9.86
C HIS A 142 16.77 -14.68 -10.75
N ALA A 143 16.65 -14.47 -12.07
CA ALA A 143 16.10 -15.50 -12.97
C ALA A 143 17.00 -16.71 -13.14
N ASP A 144 18.31 -16.52 -13.01
CA ASP A 144 19.34 -17.58 -13.02
C ASP A 144 20.45 -17.18 -12.06
N LEU A 145 20.14 -17.24 -10.77
CA LEU A 145 20.98 -16.74 -9.70
C LEU A 145 22.25 -17.58 -9.58
N VAL A 146 23.36 -16.94 -9.91
CA VAL A 146 24.71 -17.44 -9.68
C VAL A 146 25.33 -16.76 -8.46
N THR A 147 26.17 -17.49 -7.72
CA THR A 147 26.93 -16.95 -6.60
C THR A 147 28.37 -16.69 -7.04
N LYS A 148 29.04 -15.69 -6.44
CA LYS A 148 30.43 -15.35 -6.78
C LYS A 148 31.42 -16.52 -6.66
N ASP A 149 31.16 -17.43 -5.72
CA ASP A 149 32.03 -18.58 -5.42
C ASP A 149 31.55 -19.88 -6.08
N GLY A 150 30.49 -19.82 -6.90
CA GLY A 150 29.88 -21.00 -7.54
C GLY A 150 29.19 -21.98 -6.59
N ARG A 151 29.13 -21.68 -5.29
CA ARG A 151 28.46 -22.52 -4.28
C ARG A 151 26.94 -22.41 -4.40
N PRO A 152 26.19 -23.48 -4.11
CA PRO A 152 24.74 -23.44 -4.08
C PRO A 152 24.23 -22.33 -3.16
N SER A 153 23.26 -21.55 -3.64
CA SER A 153 22.57 -20.55 -2.83
C SER A 153 21.63 -21.24 -1.85
N GLN A 154 21.51 -20.70 -0.63
CA GLN A 154 20.43 -21.06 0.30
C GLN A 154 19.06 -20.54 -0.18
N PHE A 155 19.06 -19.61 -1.13
CA PHE A 155 17.86 -19.09 -1.80
C PHE A 155 17.62 -19.84 -3.11
N ALA A 156 16.39 -19.77 -3.60
CA ALA A 156 16.07 -20.36 -4.90
C ALA A 156 16.90 -19.71 -6.01
N THR A 157 17.42 -20.55 -6.90
CA THR A 157 18.29 -20.12 -7.99
C THR A 157 17.53 -19.64 -9.21
N LYS A 158 16.21 -19.85 -9.26
CA LYS A 158 15.37 -19.49 -10.40
C LYS A 158 14.10 -18.81 -9.93
N VAL A 159 14.07 -17.47 -10.05
CA VAL A 159 12.91 -16.63 -9.75
C VAL A 159 12.61 -15.76 -10.98
N THR A 160 11.52 -16.05 -11.69
CA THR A 160 11.21 -15.41 -12.99
C THR A 160 10.04 -14.44 -12.95
N SER A 161 9.18 -14.53 -11.94
CA SER A 161 8.08 -13.58 -11.69
C SER A 161 7.53 -13.73 -10.28
N PHE A 162 6.82 -12.71 -9.78
CA PHE A 162 6.18 -12.74 -8.47
C PHE A 162 4.83 -13.48 -8.45
N ASP A 163 4.16 -13.68 -9.58
CA ASP A 163 2.84 -14.32 -9.62
C ASP A 163 2.90 -15.85 -9.76
N ARG A 164 3.88 -16.37 -10.51
CA ARG A 164 3.99 -17.79 -10.87
C ARG A 164 5.41 -18.32 -10.89
N GLY A 165 6.40 -17.43 -10.97
CA GLY A 165 7.80 -17.78 -11.19
C GLY A 165 8.65 -17.76 -9.93
N HIS A 166 8.06 -17.75 -8.74
CA HIS A 166 8.78 -17.82 -7.47
C HIS A 166 8.46 -19.14 -6.76
N PRO A 167 9.40 -19.67 -5.94
CA PRO A 167 9.10 -20.77 -5.04
C PRO A 167 8.05 -20.36 -4.00
N GLU A 168 7.34 -21.35 -3.47
CA GLU A 168 6.41 -21.13 -2.37
C GLU A 168 7.02 -20.36 -1.20
N PHE A 169 6.20 -19.53 -0.56
CA PHE A 169 6.65 -18.70 0.54
C PHE A 169 7.10 -19.55 1.72
N ALA A 170 8.16 -19.12 2.39
CA ALA A 170 8.53 -19.68 3.68
C ALA A 170 7.73 -19.02 4.81
N VAL A 171 7.14 -19.82 5.67
CA VAL A 171 6.49 -19.35 6.91
C VAL A 171 7.37 -19.70 8.10
N THR A 172 7.27 -18.89 9.15
CA THR A 172 8.00 -19.17 10.39
C THR A 172 7.24 -20.22 11.19
N VAL A 173 7.89 -21.37 11.41
CA VAL A 173 7.41 -22.47 12.25
C VAL A 173 8.24 -22.48 13.53
N LYS A 174 7.58 -22.65 14.69
CA LYS A 174 8.24 -22.71 15.99
C LYS A 174 8.27 -24.15 16.50
N ASP A 175 9.44 -24.76 16.55
CA ASP A 175 9.66 -26.10 17.07
C ASP A 175 10.56 -26.05 18.31
N ASN A 176 10.09 -26.53 19.45
CA ASN A 176 10.86 -26.61 20.70
C ASN A 176 11.66 -25.32 21.04
N ALA A 177 10.99 -24.17 20.95
CA ALA A 177 11.52 -22.82 21.15
C ALA A 177 12.48 -22.28 20.06
N GLN A 178 12.84 -23.07 19.05
CA GLN A 178 13.57 -22.59 17.87
C GLN A 178 12.58 -22.15 16.77
N SER A 179 12.84 -21.00 16.16
CA SER A 179 12.08 -20.53 14.99
C SER A 179 12.83 -20.90 13.72
N ARG A 180 12.15 -21.57 12.79
CA ARG A 180 12.70 -21.94 11.47
C ARG A 180 11.77 -21.44 10.38
N ARG A 181 12.34 -21.12 9.22
CA ARG A 181 11.58 -20.74 8.02
C ARG A 181 11.42 -21.98 7.15
N ILE A 182 10.19 -22.41 6.94
CA ILE A 182 9.85 -23.63 6.17
C ILE A 182 8.95 -23.21 5.02
N ARG A 183 9.28 -23.66 3.80
CA ARG A 183 8.45 -23.35 2.62
C ARG A 183 7.12 -24.10 2.66
N LEU A 184 6.05 -23.49 2.14
CA LEU A 184 4.72 -24.10 2.13
C LEU A 184 4.64 -25.39 1.31
N ASP A 185 5.54 -25.58 0.34
CA ASP A 185 5.66 -26.82 -0.44
C ASP A 185 6.36 -27.97 0.31
N GLN A 186 7.03 -27.69 1.44
CA GLN A 186 7.72 -28.69 2.27
C GLN A 186 6.77 -29.30 3.31
N THR A 187 5.71 -29.96 2.82
CA THR A 187 4.58 -30.44 3.64
C THR A 187 4.95 -31.41 4.75
N ALA A 188 6.07 -32.16 4.61
CA ALA A 188 6.57 -33.06 5.65
C ALA A 188 7.12 -32.32 6.89
N GLU A 189 7.66 -31.12 6.69
CA GLU A 189 8.26 -30.29 7.74
C GLU A 189 7.31 -29.18 8.22
N LEU A 190 6.37 -28.79 7.36
CA LEU A 190 5.39 -27.76 7.65
C LEU A 190 4.42 -28.22 8.74
N LYS A 191 4.64 -27.75 9.97
CA LYS A 191 3.76 -27.98 11.12
C LYS A 191 3.24 -26.66 11.65
N ASP A 192 1.93 -26.49 11.64
CA ASP A 192 1.31 -25.38 12.34
C ASP A 192 1.38 -25.63 13.86
N THR A 193 2.26 -24.87 14.51
CA THR A 193 2.52 -24.91 15.95
C THR A 193 1.89 -23.72 16.66
N SER A 194 1.05 -22.96 15.95
CA SER A 194 0.32 -21.85 16.54
C SER A 194 -0.67 -22.33 17.60
N GLN A 195 -0.98 -21.44 18.54
CA GLN A 195 -1.93 -21.73 19.61
C GLN A 195 -3.39 -21.64 19.15
N ILE A 196 -3.63 -21.27 17.88
CA ILE A 196 -4.96 -21.00 17.33
C ILE A 196 -5.12 -21.81 16.05
N ARG A 197 -6.17 -22.61 15.96
CA ARG A 197 -6.54 -23.29 14.72
C ARG A 197 -7.31 -22.34 13.82
N LEU A 198 -6.61 -21.62 12.96
CA LEU A 198 -7.20 -20.68 12.00
C LEU A 198 -7.20 -21.27 10.59
N ASN A 199 -8.38 -21.51 10.02
CA ASN A 199 -8.50 -21.91 8.62
C ASN A 199 -8.65 -20.67 7.72
N HIS A 200 -7.60 -20.31 6.98
CA HIS A 200 -7.61 -19.17 6.06
C HIS A 200 -8.62 -19.34 4.92
N GLU A 201 -8.77 -20.54 4.37
CA GLU A 201 -9.69 -20.79 3.26
C GLU A 201 -11.13 -20.43 3.64
N THR A 202 -11.56 -20.83 4.84
CA THR A 202 -12.90 -20.47 5.35
C THR A 202 -13.06 -18.95 5.51
N HIS A 203 -12.04 -18.25 5.98
CA HIS A 203 -12.11 -16.79 6.22
C HIS A 203 -12.00 -15.96 4.94
N LEU A 204 -11.51 -16.54 3.84
CA LEU A 204 -11.39 -15.87 2.55
C LEU A 204 -12.58 -16.16 1.61
N GLN A 205 -13.57 -16.93 2.06
CA GLN A 205 -14.80 -17.14 1.31
C GLN A 205 -15.54 -15.80 1.11
N THR A 206 -16.27 -15.71 0.00
CA THR A 206 -17.19 -14.60 -0.25
C THR A 206 -18.46 -14.78 0.57
N ASP A 207 -19.10 -13.66 0.93
CA ASP A 207 -20.42 -13.64 1.58
C ASP A 207 -20.43 -14.27 2.99
N LEU A 208 -19.36 -14.05 3.74
CA LEU A 208 -19.30 -14.41 5.16
C LEU A 208 -20.29 -13.58 5.97
N ARG A 209 -21.09 -14.27 6.80
CA ARG A 209 -22.08 -13.61 7.66
C ARG A 209 -21.42 -12.60 8.59
N GLY A 210 -22.00 -11.41 8.67
CA GLY A 210 -21.55 -10.34 9.55
C GLY A 210 -20.51 -9.42 8.92
N VAL A 211 -19.90 -9.79 7.79
CA VAL A 211 -18.96 -8.93 7.05
C VAL A 211 -19.67 -7.70 6.47
N GLU A 212 -20.96 -7.83 6.14
CA GLU A 212 -21.82 -6.74 5.67
C GLU A 212 -22.10 -5.67 6.75
N LYS A 213 -21.92 -6.02 8.03
CA LYS A 213 -22.13 -5.11 9.17
C LYS A 213 -20.86 -4.39 9.58
N LEU A 214 -19.72 -4.79 9.01
CA LEU A 214 -18.46 -4.13 9.29
C LEU A 214 -18.51 -2.71 8.70
N PRO A 215 -18.09 -1.68 9.45
CA PRO A 215 -17.86 -0.36 8.85
C PRO A 215 -16.85 -0.51 7.70
N ASP A 216 -16.79 0.47 6.80
CA ASP A 216 -15.91 0.44 5.62
C ASP A 216 -14.43 0.35 6.04
N MET A 217 -14.00 -0.89 6.33
CA MET A 217 -12.72 -1.21 6.91
C MET A 217 -11.74 -1.48 5.78
N ARG A 218 -10.52 -0.95 5.94
CA ARG A 218 -9.42 -1.28 5.04
C ARG A 218 -9.25 -2.79 4.99
N GLY A 219 -9.17 -3.32 3.78
CA GLY A 219 -8.92 -4.73 3.54
C GLY A 219 -10.15 -5.57 3.21
N LEU A 220 -11.35 -5.00 3.15
CA LEU A 220 -12.50 -5.69 2.53
C LEU A 220 -12.41 -5.62 1.01
N VAL A 221 -12.72 -6.73 0.34
CA VAL A 221 -12.69 -6.85 -1.12
C VAL A 221 -14.09 -7.14 -1.61
N ARG A 222 -14.58 -6.34 -2.56
CA ARG A 222 -15.89 -6.54 -3.18
C ARG A 222 -15.72 -7.20 -4.54
N SER A 223 -16.44 -8.31 -4.74
CA SER A 223 -16.55 -9.01 -6.02
C SER A 223 -18.01 -9.06 -6.48
N ASP A 224 -18.21 -9.64 -7.66
CA ASP A 224 -19.52 -10.02 -8.21
C ASP A 224 -20.28 -11.00 -7.31
N LYS A 225 -19.57 -11.78 -6.50
CA LYS A 225 -20.10 -12.79 -5.57
C LYS A 225 -20.32 -12.28 -4.14
N GLY A 226 -20.12 -10.99 -3.89
CA GLY A 226 -20.34 -10.36 -2.59
C GLY A 226 -19.07 -9.80 -1.95
N LEU A 227 -19.15 -9.56 -0.64
CA LEU A 227 -18.06 -9.00 0.16
C LEU A 227 -17.20 -10.13 0.74
N ALA A 228 -15.88 -9.96 0.72
CA ALA A 228 -14.92 -10.91 1.26
C ALA A 228 -13.82 -10.18 2.06
N LEU A 229 -13.16 -10.91 2.95
CA LEU A 229 -11.94 -10.43 3.59
C LEU A 229 -10.79 -10.53 2.59
N GLY A 230 -10.11 -9.42 2.34
CA GLY A 230 -8.84 -9.39 1.62
C GLY A 230 -7.66 -9.66 2.56
N CYS A 231 -6.50 -9.97 1.97
CA CYS A 231 -5.28 -10.28 2.73
C CYS A 231 -4.90 -9.16 3.70
N THR A 232 -5.10 -7.91 3.28
CA THR A 232 -4.76 -6.70 4.06
C THR A 232 -5.70 -6.41 5.22
N TYR A 233 -6.80 -7.16 5.37
CA TYR A 233 -7.66 -7.07 6.55
C TYR A 233 -6.93 -7.57 7.81
N CYS A 234 -6.21 -8.69 7.71
CA CYS A 234 -5.39 -9.23 8.80
C CYS A 234 -3.92 -8.82 8.68
N HIS A 235 -3.37 -8.79 7.46
CA HIS A 235 -1.96 -8.51 7.21
C HIS A 235 -1.74 -7.04 6.89
N GLU A 236 -1.87 -6.22 7.92
CA GLU A 236 -1.59 -4.80 7.81
C GLU A 236 -0.10 -4.53 7.89
N THR A 237 0.39 -3.64 7.02
CA THR A 237 1.77 -3.19 7.09
C THR A 237 1.96 -2.13 8.19
N ASP A 238 3.19 -1.98 8.67
CA ASP A 238 3.60 -0.81 9.44
C ASP A 238 3.49 0.49 8.62
N ASP A 239 3.61 1.63 9.29
CA ASP A 239 3.39 2.94 8.66
C ASP A 239 4.45 3.24 7.58
N ARG A 240 5.61 2.57 7.66
CA ARG A 240 6.69 2.59 6.68
C ARG A 240 6.56 1.54 5.58
N ARG A 241 5.55 0.66 5.67
CA ARG A 241 5.33 -0.50 4.81
C ARG A 241 6.51 -1.47 4.73
N ALA A 242 7.37 -1.47 5.74
CA ALA A 242 8.56 -2.30 5.82
C ALA A 242 8.26 -3.67 6.46
N GLN A 243 7.25 -3.76 7.33
CA GLN A 243 6.91 -4.98 8.06
C GLN A 243 5.40 -5.19 8.14
N ILE A 244 4.97 -6.42 8.40
CA ILE A 244 3.57 -6.74 8.74
C ILE A 244 3.41 -6.61 10.26
N LYS A 245 2.41 -5.85 10.70
CA LYS A 245 2.07 -5.68 12.11
C LYS A 245 1.59 -7.01 12.71
N PRO A 246 1.83 -7.27 14.01
CA PRO A 246 1.32 -8.47 14.66
C PRO A 246 -0.22 -8.55 14.60
N ILE A 247 -0.74 -9.75 14.36
CA ILE A 247 -2.17 -10.02 14.42
C ILE A 247 -2.62 -10.03 15.89
N ALA A 248 -3.57 -9.16 16.22
CA ALA A 248 -4.20 -9.08 17.55
C ALA A 248 -5.71 -9.32 17.47
N TYR A 249 -6.24 -10.09 18.43
CA TYR A 249 -7.66 -10.43 18.52
C TYR A 249 -8.56 -9.19 18.56
N ALA A 250 -8.23 -8.22 19.43
CA ALA A 250 -9.02 -6.99 19.63
C ALA A 250 -9.15 -6.12 18.36
N ARG A 251 -8.28 -6.34 17.37
CA ARG A 251 -8.24 -5.56 16.14
C ARG A 251 -8.83 -6.30 14.95
N HIS A 252 -8.50 -7.58 14.80
CA HIS A 252 -8.81 -8.32 13.57
C HIS A 252 -9.94 -9.34 13.76
N CYS A 253 -10.24 -9.78 14.98
CA CYS A 253 -11.15 -10.90 15.24
C CYS A 253 -12.46 -10.48 15.91
N VAL A 254 -12.41 -9.52 16.85
CA VAL A 254 -13.54 -9.18 17.74
C VAL A 254 -14.79 -8.70 17.00
N ALA A 255 -14.64 -8.15 15.79
CA ALA A 255 -15.77 -7.63 15.03
C ALA A 255 -16.75 -8.73 14.56
N CYS A 256 -16.25 -9.95 14.34
CA CYS A 256 -17.08 -11.12 13.98
C CYS A 256 -17.14 -12.17 15.08
N HIS A 257 -16.05 -12.34 15.83
CA HIS A 257 -15.96 -13.30 16.93
C HIS A 257 -16.10 -12.57 18.26
N SER A 258 -17.32 -12.29 18.72
CA SER A 258 -17.50 -11.64 20.03
C SER A 258 -17.06 -12.55 21.19
N LEU A 259 -16.74 -11.94 22.34
CA LEU A 259 -16.45 -12.65 23.60
C LEU A 259 -17.71 -12.82 24.45
N ASP A 260 -18.87 -12.74 23.82
CA ASP A 260 -20.15 -12.98 24.49
C ASP A 260 -20.27 -14.48 24.73
N PHE A 261 -20.41 -14.86 26.00
CA PHE A 261 -20.65 -16.24 26.39
C PHE A 261 -22.12 -16.47 26.78
N ASP A 262 -22.79 -15.43 27.27
CA ASP A 262 -24.19 -15.42 27.65
C ASP A 262 -24.71 -13.97 27.62
N THR A 263 -25.87 -13.77 27.00
CA THR A 263 -26.51 -12.45 26.80
C THR A 263 -26.84 -11.70 28.10
N ALA A 264 -26.92 -12.40 29.23
CA ALA A 264 -27.23 -11.81 30.53
C ALA A 264 -25.99 -11.21 31.24
N PHE A 265 -24.81 -11.43 30.68
CA PHE A 265 -23.53 -10.99 31.23
C PHE A 265 -22.76 -10.12 30.22
N PRO A 266 -21.87 -9.24 30.71
CA PRO A 266 -20.95 -8.52 29.83
C PRO A 266 -19.97 -9.48 29.12
N PRO A 267 -19.40 -9.08 27.96
CA PRO A 267 -18.38 -9.86 27.27
C PRO A 267 -17.19 -10.15 28.18
N VAL A 268 -16.61 -11.34 28.02
CA VAL A 268 -15.42 -11.76 28.77
C VAL A 268 -14.20 -10.97 28.28
N PRO A 269 -13.23 -10.58 29.14
CA PRO A 269 -11.97 -10.03 28.67
C PRO A 269 -11.13 -11.08 27.93
N HIS A 270 -10.53 -10.74 26.79
CA HIS A 270 -9.52 -11.60 26.15
C HIS A 270 -8.16 -11.37 26.81
N ASP A 271 -7.91 -12.08 27.92
CA ASP A 271 -6.72 -11.98 28.75
C ASP A 271 -6.24 -13.37 29.20
N ARG A 272 -5.22 -13.42 30.08
CA ARG A 272 -4.69 -14.65 30.67
C ARG A 272 -5.83 -15.49 31.26
N PRO A 273 -5.83 -16.82 31.08
CA PRO A 273 -6.92 -17.69 31.54
C PRO A 273 -7.31 -17.51 33.02
N ILE A 274 -6.35 -17.19 33.89
CA ILE A 274 -6.60 -16.95 35.31
C ILE A 274 -7.48 -15.71 35.55
N LEU A 275 -7.28 -14.64 34.77
CA LEU A 275 -8.07 -13.41 34.86
C LEU A 275 -9.45 -13.61 34.27
N VAL A 276 -9.55 -14.36 33.18
CA VAL A 276 -10.83 -14.79 32.60
C VAL A 276 -11.65 -15.58 33.60
N HIS A 277 -11.05 -16.58 34.25
CA HIS A 277 -11.71 -17.39 35.25
C HIS A 277 -12.14 -16.57 36.47
N ALA A 278 -11.27 -15.66 36.96
CA ALA A 278 -11.62 -14.75 38.04
C ALA A 278 -12.80 -13.84 37.66
N PHE A 279 -12.78 -13.26 36.45
CA PHE A 279 -13.87 -12.43 35.93
C PHE A 279 -15.19 -13.20 35.89
N LEU A 280 -15.20 -14.41 35.31
CA LEU A 280 -16.40 -15.24 35.21
C LEU A 280 -16.94 -15.59 36.60
N ARG A 281 -16.06 -16.04 37.51
CA ARG A 281 -16.45 -16.40 38.87
C ARG A 281 -17.05 -15.21 39.61
N THR A 282 -16.39 -14.05 39.57
CA THR A 282 -16.87 -12.84 40.25
C THR A 282 -18.19 -12.39 39.66
N THR A 283 -18.30 -12.30 38.33
CA THR A 283 -19.50 -11.83 37.64
C THR A 283 -20.71 -12.71 37.95
N VAL A 284 -20.55 -14.03 37.92
CA VAL A 284 -21.63 -14.98 38.23
C VAL A 284 -21.98 -14.94 39.73
N THR A 285 -20.98 -14.86 40.61
CA THR A 285 -21.21 -14.80 42.08
C THR A 285 -21.96 -13.53 42.46
N GLU A 286 -21.55 -12.38 41.94
CA GLU A 286 -22.23 -11.11 42.18
C GLU A 286 -23.67 -11.12 41.65
N ALA A 287 -23.90 -11.70 40.47
CA ALA A 287 -25.25 -11.83 39.94
C ALA A 287 -26.13 -12.71 40.83
N PHE A 288 -25.59 -13.84 41.33
CA PHE A 288 -26.28 -14.70 42.28
C PHE A 288 -26.60 -14.00 43.60
N GLU A 289 -25.63 -13.28 44.17
CA GLU A 289 -25.83 -12.51 45.41
C GLU A 289 -26.86 -11.40 45.24
N LYS A 290 -26.82 -10.65 44.13
CA LYS A 290 -27.83 -9.63 43.80
C LYS A 290 -29.22 -10.23 43.66
N CYS A 291 -29.36 -11.41 43.03
CA CYS A 291 -30.64 -12.11 42.92
C CYS A 291 -31.18 -12.60 44.26
N ARG A 292 -30.30 -13.03 45.18
CA ARG A 292 -30.67 -13.41 46.54
C ARG A 292 -31.05 -12.22 47.40
N ALA A 293 -30.27 -11.14 47.38
CA ALA A 293 -30.50 -9.94 48.18
C ALA A 293 -31.69 -9.11 47.68
N GLY A 294 -31.92 -9.10 46.36
CA GLY A 294 -33.03 -8.41 45.70
C GLY A 294 -34.37 -9.14 45.75
N SER A 295 -34.51 -10.21 46.54
CA SER A 295 -35.78 -10.91 46.79
C SER A 295 -36.43 -10.54 48.13
N PRO A 296 -37.01 -9.33 48.31
CA PRO A 296 -38.11 -9.17 49.23
C PRO A 296 -39.39 -9.66 48.54
N GLY A 297 -40.22 -10.42 49.23
CA GLY A 297 -41.47 -11.02 48.72
C GLY A 297 -42.59 -10.02 48.34
N GLY A 298 -42.27 -8.92 47.68
CA GLY A 298 -43.19 -7.86 47.25
C GLY A 298 -43.06 -7.47 45.78
N ALA A 299 -44.02 -6.68 45.30
CA ALA A 299 -44.02 -6.13 43.94
C ALA A 299 -42.80 -5.21 43.74
N ALA A 300 -42.04 -5.41 42.65
CA ALA A 300 -40.88 -4.59 42.32
C ALA A 300 -41.34 -3.18 41.89
N THR A 301 -41.22 -2.20 42.77
CA THR A 301 -41.74 -0.83 42.58
C THR A 301 -40.85 0.05 41.69
N SER A 302 -39.55 -0.23 41.60
CA SER A 302 -38.60 0.53 40.77
C SER A 302 -38.33 -0.12 39.40
N PRO A 303 -38.10 0.65 38.32
CA PRO A 303 -37.59 0.14 37.05
C PRO A 303 -36.34 -0.74 37.20
N ALA A 304 -35.39 -0.35 38.07
CA ALA A 304 -34.17 -1.11 38.33
C ALA A 304 -34.48 -2.48 38.98
N ALA A 305 -35.43 -2.53 39.91
CA ALA A 305 -35.86 -3.77 40.55
C ALA A 305 -36.58 -4.71 39.56
N ARG A 306 -37.35 -4.16 38.62
CA ARG A 306 -37.99 -4.95 37.53
C ARG A 306 -36.95 -5.53 36.57
N THR A 307 -35.94 -4.76 36.19
CA THR A 307 -34.83 -5.23 35.34
C THR A 307 -34.05 -6.34 36.03
N LEU A 308 -33.69 -6.16 37.30
CA LEU A 308 -32.99 -7.18 38.09
C LEU A 308 -33.81 -8.48 38.19
N ARG A 309 -35.12 -8.39 38.48
CA ARG A 309 -36.01 -9.57 38.57
C ARG A 309 -36.08 -10.34 37.25
N ARG A 310 -36.15 -9.63 36.11
CA ARG A 310 -36.11 -10.24 34.76
C ARG A 310 -34.76 -10.93 34.50
N GLN A 311 -33.66 -10.30 34.88
CA GLN A 311 -32.31 -10.87 34.73
C GLN A 311 -32.15 -12.14 35.58
N CYS A 312 -32.60 -12.13 36.83
CA CYS A 312 -32.57 -13.30 37.71
C CYS A 312 -33.44 -14.45 37.19
N ALA A 313 -34.61 -14.14 36.63
CA ALA A 313 -35.47 -15.15 36.00
C ALA A 313 -34.82 -15.76 34.75
N ALA A 314 -34.21 -14.94 33.88
CA ALA A 314 -33.50 -15.40 32.69
C ALA A 314 -32.32 -16.32 33.04
N LEU A 315 -31.59 -15.99 34.11
CA LEU A 315 -30.48 -16.79 34.63
C LEU A 315 -30.91 -18.03 35.42
N LYS A 316 -32.23 -18.26 35.61
CA LYS A 316 -32.78 -19.30 36.50
C LYS A 316 -32.23 -19.22 37.95
N LEU A 317 -31.86 -18.01 38.37
CA LEU A 317 -31.39 -17.70 39.73
C LEU A 317 -32.50 -17.10 40.59
N ALA A 318 -33.69 -16.86 40.02
CA ALA A 318 -34.89 -16.56 40.78
C ALA A 318 -35.22 -17.77 41.67
N LYS A 319 -35.34 -17.52 42.97
CA LYS A 319 -35.75 -18.53 43.95
C LYS A 319 -37.13 -19.08 43.56
N ALA A 320 -37.30 -20.40 43.71
CA ALA A 320 -38.63 -20.94 44.02
C ALA A 320 -39.15 -20.31 45.32
#